data_AF-A0A2S8FJP3-F1
#
_entry.id   AF-A0A2S8FJP3-F1
#
_cell.length_a   1.000
_cell.length_b   1.000
_cell.length_c   1.000
_cell.angle_alpha   90.00
_cell.angle_beta   90.00
_cell.angle_gamma   90.00
#
_symmetry.space_group_name_H-M   'P 1'
#
loop_
_entity.id
_entity.type
_entity.pdbx_description
1 polymer ?
#
loop_
_entity_poly.entity_id
_entity_poly.type
_entity_poly.pdbx_seq_one_letter_code
_entity_poly.pdbx_strand_id
1 'polypeptide(L)'
;MPEEITLPRRAALHVVTSVSVFTLIVIAATRLTATIEYYYSWEPLAERSFPWHVLIHFGIYQYVWCLMLAVLIWGVWLLSTPLVSVRHLIVFVSTIGNMATGWGLWTVWTIYYLNDLEWQKFLESVP
;
A
#
# COMPACT_ATOMS: atom_id res chain seq x y z
N MET A 1 -30.30 -12.70 -17.13
CA MET A 1 -29.00 -12.21 -16.63
C MET A 1 -29.27 -10.90 -15.92
N PRO A 2 -28.79 -10.67 -14.70
CA PRO A 2 -28.97 -9.37 -14.06
C PRO A 2 -28.33 -8.28 -14.94
N GLU A 3 -29.04 -7.17 -15.15
CA GLU A 3 -28.53 -6.04 -15.93
C GLU A 3 -27.26 -5.48 -15.27
N GLU A 4 -26.22 -5.31 -16.07
CA GLU A 4 -24.95 -4.76 -15.59
C GLU A 4 -25.10 -3.25 -15.37
N ILE A 5 -25.04 -2.83 -14.10
CA ILE A 5 -25.13 -1.41 -13.74
C ILE A 5 -23.84 -0.72 -14.20
N THR A 6 -23.99 0.35 -14.99
CA THR A 6 -22.88 1.14 -15.51
C THR A 6 -22.95 2.59 -15.04
N LEU A 7 -21.79 3.24 -14.96
CA LEU A 7 -21.64 4.65 -14.61
C LEU A 7 -20.96 5.42 -15.74
N PRO A 8 -21.29 6.72 -15.92
CA PRO A 8 -20.55 7.59 -16.82
C PRO A 8 -19.07 7.67 -16.41
N ARG A 9 -18.17 7.66 -17.39
CA ARG A 9 -16.72 7.78 -17.18
C ARG A 9 -16.33 8.93 -16.23
N ARG A 10 -17.01 10.07 -16.30
CA ARG A 10 -16.71 11.22 -15.42
C ARG A 10 -16.91 10.89 -13.94
N ALA A 11 -17.99 10.18 -13.60
CA ALA A 11 -18.23 9.76 -12.22
C ALA A 11 -17.20 8.72 -11.77
N ALA A 12 -16.90 7.73 -12.63
CA ALA A 12 -15.88 6.72 -12.35
C ALA A 12 -14.48 7.34 -12.20
N LEU A 13 -14.15 8.37 -12.98
CA LEU A 13 -12.87 9.10 -12.91
C LEU A 13 -12.67 9.70 -11.52
N HIS A 14 -13.68 10.39 -10.97
CA HIS A 14 -13.58 10.95 -9.63
C HIS A 14 -13.27 9.87 -8.59
N VAL A 15 -13.97 8.74 -8.64
CA VAL A 15 -13.72 7.61 -7.74
C VAL A 15 -12.30 7.10 -7.90
N VAL A 16 -11.90 6.71 -9.12
CA VAL A 16 -10.58 6.13 -9.41
C VAL A 16 -9.46 7.07 -8.99
N THR A 17 -9.56 8.36 -9.34
CA THR A 17 -8.57 9.36 -8.97
C THR A 17 -8.50 9.56 -7.46
N SER A 18 -9.64 9.70 -6.76
CA SER A 18 -9.65 9.89 -5.31
C SER A 18 -8.99 8.72 -4.57
N VAL A 19 -9.32 7.47 -4.90
CA VAL A 19 -8.72 6.32 -4.19
C VAL A 19 -7.25 6.14 -4.53
N SER A 20 -6.86 6.44 -5.77
CA SER A 20 -5.45 6.39 -6.20
C SER A 20 -4.62 7.45 -5.48
N VAL A 21 -5.11 8.70 -5.42
CA VAL A 21 -4.43 9.80 -4.72
C VAL A 21 -4.31 9.50 -3.23
N PHE A 22 -5.40 9.06 -2.58
CA PHE A 22 -5.35 8.66 -1.17
C PHE A 22 -4.27 7.60 -0.91
N THR A 23 -4.20 6.57 -1.76
CA THR A 23 -3.22 5.49 -1.65
C THR A 23 -1.79 6.00 -1.82
N LEU A 24 -1.55 6.87 -2.80
CA LEU A 24 -0.24 7.50 -2.99
C LEU A 24 0.15 8.38 -1.79
N ILE A 25 -0.79 9.09 -1.17
CA ILE A 25 -0.54 9.87 0.06
C ILE A 25 -0.16 8.95 1.22
N VAL A 26 -0.92 7.87 1.46
CA VAL A 26 -0.60 6.88 2.51
C VAL A 26 0.81 6.34 2.30
N ILE A 27 1.16 6.01 1.06
CA ILE A 27 2.46 5.44 0.71
C ILE A 27 3.59 6.46 0.86
N ALA A 28 3.37 7.70 0.43
CA ALA A 28 4.35 8.76 0.57
C ALA A 28 4.59 9.10 2.05
N ALA A 29 3.52 9.21 2.84
CA ALA A 29 3.60 9.48 4.27
C ALA A 29 4.33 8.35 5.01
N THR A 30 3.95 7.10 4.76
CA THR A 30 4.60 5.93 5.37
C THR A 30 6.06 5.78 4.94
N ARG A 31 6.40 6.05 3.67
CA ARG A 31 7.79 6.13 3.19
C ARG A 31 8.58 7.22 3.89
N LEU A 32 7.99 8.39 4.08
CA LEU A 32 8.64 9.52 4.75
C LEU A 32 8.88 9.19 6.23
N THR A 33 7.87 8.67 6.94
CA THR A 33 7.99 8.21 8.34
C THR A 33 9.06 7.14 8.47
N ALA A 34 9.02 6.11 7.63
CA ALA A 34 10.05 5.09 7.59
C ALA A 34 11.44 5.71 7.37
N THR A 35 11.59 6.59 6.37
CA THR A 35 12.87 7.26 6.10
C THR A 35 13.35 8.06 7.30
N ILE A 36 12.48 8.84 7.96
CA ILE A 36 12.85 9.63 9.14
C ILE A 36 13.33 8.71 10.26
N GLU A 37 12.59 7.65 10.55
CA GLU A 37 12.93 6.70 11.61
C GLU A 37 14.25 5.96 11.31
N TYR A 38 14.44 5.52 10.07
CA TYR A 38 15.65 4.80 9.64
C TYR A 38 16.90 5.69 9.50
N TYR A 39 16.74 6.95 9.07
CA TYR A 39 17.87 7.84 8.81
C TYR A 39 18.36 8.53 10.08
N TYR A 40 17.50 8.64 11.11
CA TYR A 40 17.87 9.17 12.42
C TYR A 40 18.19 8.10 13.47
N SER A 41 17.96 6.81 13.21
CA SER A 41 18.61 5.73 13.95
C SER A 41 20.09 5.68 13.54
N TRP A 42 20.99 6.12 14.41
CA TRP A 42 22.43 6.38 14.15
C TRP A 42 23.32 5.17 13.75
N GLU A 43 22.75 4.06 13.28
CA GLU A 43 23.51 2.93 12.71
C GLU A 43 23.16 2.77 11.23
N PRO A 44 24.15 2.77 10.31
CA PRO A 44 23.90 2.48 8.91
C PRO A 44 23.24 1.11 8.76
N LEU A 45 22.08 1.02 8.09
CA LEU A 45 21.45 -0.27 7.72
C LEU A 45 22.44 -1.23 7.03
N ALA A 46 23.48 -0.70 6.37
CA ALA A 46 24.53 -1.49 5.74
C ALA A 46 25.44 -2.24 6.72
N GLU A 47 25.49 -1.83 7.99
CA GLU A 47 26.33 -2.44 9.03
C GLU A 47 25.57 -3.44 9.91
N ARG A 48 24.23 -3.45 9.86
CA ARG A 48 23.42 -4.46 10.56
C ARG A 48 23.38 -5.76 9.76
N SER A 49 23.88 -6.83 10.37
CA SER A 49 23.65 -8.20 9.89
C SER A 49 22.17 -8.55 10.07
N PHE A 50 21.37 -8.24 9.06
CA PHE A 50 19.96 -8.58 9.09
C PHE A 50 19.75 -10.08 8.90
N PRO A 51 18.91 -10.71 9.73
CA PRO A 51 18.56 -12.11 9.53
C PRO A 51 17.77 -12.30 8.21
N TRP A 52 17.85 -13.48 7.62
CA TRP A 52 17.38 -13.78 6.25
C TRP A 52 15.91 -13.39 5.98
N HIS A 53 15.04 -13.43 6.98
CA HIS A 53 13.63 -13.04 6.83
C HIS A 53 13.45 -11.53 6.61
N VAL A 54 14.38 -10.69 7.09
CA VAL A 54 14.39 -9.25 6.81
C VAL A 54 14.84 -8.96 5.37
N LEU A 55 15.74 -9.78 4.81
CA LEU A 55 16.10 -9.67 3.38
C LEU A 55 14.91 -10.05 2.49
N ILE A 56 14.15 -11.07 2.87
CA ILE A 56 12.87 -11.41 2.19
C ILE A 56 11.88 -10.25 2.31
N HIS A 57 11.86 -9.56 3.45
CA HIS A 57 11.01 -8.37 3.67
C HIS A 57 11.30 -7.31 2.60
N PHE A 58 12.55 -6.87 2.47
CA PHE A 58 12.95 -5.91 1.43
C PHE A 58 12.84 -6.46 0.00
N GLY A 59 12.92 -7.77 -0.21
CA GLY A 59 12.65 -8.40 -1.51
C GLY A 59 11.17 -8.31 -1.91
N ILE A 60 10.26 -8.67 -1.01
CA ILE A 60 8.80 -8.60 -1.20
C ILE A 60 8.37 -7.16 -1.51
N TYR A 61 9.02 -6.18 -0.90
CA TYR A 61 8.79 -4.75 -1.14
C TYR A 61 8.76 -4.37 -2.62
N GLN A 62 9.72 -4.89 -3.40
CA GLN A 62 9.83 -4.57 -4.81
C GLN A 62 8.67 -5.16 -5.62
N TYR A 63 8.18 -6.34 -5.24
CA TYR A 63 7.02 -6.96 -5.88
C TYR A 63 5.71 -6.25 -5.55
N VAL A 64 5.53 -5.80 -4.30
CA VAL A 64 4.34 -5.03 -3.88
C VAL A 64 4.25 -3.71 -4.66
N TRP A 65 5.38 -3.05 -4.91
CA TRP A 65 5.44 -1.86 -5.74
C TRP A 65 4.99 -2.14 -7.18
N CYS A 66 5.48 -3.23 -7.79
CA CYS A 66 5.06 -3.65 -9.13
C CYS A 66 3.56 -3.96 -9.22
N LEU A 67 3.02 -4.65 -8.21
CA LEU A 67 1.58 -4.92 -8.12
C LEU A 67 0.78 -3.62 -8.04
N MET A 68 1.27 -2.63 -7.29
CA MET A 68 0.56 -1.36 -7.18
C MET A 68 0.53 -0.62 -8.52
N LEU A 69 1.66 -0.57 -9.22
CA LEU A 69 1.70 0.02 -10.56
C LEU A 69 0.74 -0.69 -11.51
N ALA A 70 0.69 -2.02 -11.47
CA ALA A 70 -0.24 -2.80 -12.28
C ALA A 70 -1.71 -2.45 -11.96
N VAL A 71 -2.05 -2.29 -10.67
CA VAL A 71 -3.39 -1.88 -10.26
C VAL A 71 -3.71 -0.45 -10.71
N LEU A 72 -2.79 0.50 -10.59
CA LEU A 72 -2.99 1.86 -11.10
C LEU A 72 -3.22 1.88 -12.62
N ILE A 73 -2.45 1.08 -13.38
CA ILE A 73 -2.64 0.91 -14.82
C ILE A 73 -4.02 0.31 -15.11
N TRP A 74 -4.46 -0.66 -14.31
CA TRP A 74 -5.81 -1.21 -14.43
C TRP A 74 -6.91 -0.17 -14.20
N GLY A 75 -6.71 0.75 -13.26
CA GLY A 75 -7.60 1.90 -13.05
C GLY A 75 -7.71 2.82 -14.27
N VAL A 76 -6.58 3.09 -14.93
CA VAL A 76 -6.56 3.84 -16.20
C VAL A 76 -7.30 3.08 -17.29
N TRP A 77 -7.10 1.76 -17.38
CA TRP A 77 -7.78 0.92 -18.35
C TRP A 77 -9.29 0.90 -18.15
N LEU A 78 -9.79 0.86 -16.91
CA LEU A 78 -11.23 0.96 -16.62
C LEU A 78 -11.85 2.25 -17.18
N LEU A 79 -11.09 3.35 -17.12
CA LEU A 79 -11.51 4.67 -17.62
C LEU A 79 -11.38 4.82 -19.14
N SER A 80 -10.83 3.83 -19.85
CA SER A 80 -10.75 3.87 -21.32
C SER A 80 -12.12 3.79 -21.99
N THR A 81 -13.12 3.27 -21.28
CA THR A 81 -14.50 3.12 -21.76
C THR A 81 -15.39 4.30 -21.34
N PRO A 82 -16.39 4.69 -22.15
CA PRO A 82 -17.30 5.79 -21.82
C PRO A 82 -18.29 5.44 -20.69
N LEU A 83 -18.61 4.15 -20.56
CA LEU A 83 -19.48 3.60 -19.54
C LEU A 83 -18.70 2.53 -18.78
N VAL A 84 -18.52 2.75 -17.48
CA VAL A 84 -17.73 1.87 -16.61
C VAL A 84 -18.68 1.01 -15.78
N SER A 85 -18.48 -0.30 -15.82
CA SER A 85 -19.23 -1.24 -14.98
C SER A 85 -18.97 -0.98 -13.49
N VAL A 86 -20.06 -0.80 -12.73
CA VAL A 86 -20.00 -0.56 -11.27
C VAL A 86 -19.30 -1.72 -10.57
N ARG A 87 -19.52 -2.95 -11.04
CA ARG A 87 -18.87 -4.14 -10.48
C ARG A 87 -17.35 -4.02 -10.58
N HIS A 88 -16.83 -3.68 -11.76
CA HIS A 88 -15.39 -3.52 -11.96
C HIS A 88 -14.82 -2.36 -11.13
N LEU A 89 -15.58 -1.27 -11.00
CA LEU A 89 -15.20 -0.15 -10.16
C LEU A 89 -15.10 -0.56 -8.68
N ILE A 90 -16.07 -1.33 -8.16
CA ILE A 90 -16.04 -1.85 -6.78
C ILE A 90 -14.80 -2.73 -6.57
N VAL A 91 -14.54 -3.69 -7.47
CA VAL A 91 -13.38 -4.58 -7.33
C VAL A 91 -12.08 -3.78 -7.35
N PHE A 92 -11.98 -2.76 -8.21
CA PHE A 92 -10.83 -1.86 -8.26
C PHE A 92 -10.64 -1.11 -6.93
N VAL A 93 -11.70 -0.47 -6.41
CA VAL A 93 -11.65 0.28 -5.15
C VAL A 93 -11.28 -0.63 -3.98
N SER A 94 -11.87 -1.81 -3.87
CA SER A 94 -11.55 -2.79 -2.84
C SER A 94 -10.09 -3.26 -2.94
N THR A 95 -9.60 -3.51 -4.15
CA THR A 95 -8.21 -3.91 -4.38
C THR A 95 -7.25 -2.82 -3.93
N ILE A 96 -7.47 -1.57 -4.36
CA ILE A 96 -6.63 -0.44 -3.94
C ILE A 96 -6.68 -0.24 -2.42
N GLY A 97 -7.87 -0.27 -1.81
CA GLY A 97 -8.01 -0.08 -0.36
C GLY A 97 -7.28 -1.14 0.46
N ASN A 98 -7.36 -2.41 0.03
CA ASN A 98 -6.62 -3.49 0.65
C ASN A 98 -5.10 -3.32 0.48
N MET A 99 -4.64 -2.85 -0.68
CA MET A 99 -3.22 -2.57 -0.89
C MET A 99 -2.72 -1.42 0.01
N ALA A 100 -3.49 -0.34 0.14
CA ALA A 100 -3.14 0.77 1.04
C ALA A 100 -3.07 0.31 2.51
N THR A 101 -4.01 -0.53 2.93
CA THR A 101 -4.04 -1.10 4.29
C THR A 101 -2.85 -2.04 4.51
N GLY A 102 -2.60 -2.95 3.56
CA GLY A 102 -1.45 -3.85 3.60
C GLY A 102 -0.13 -3.09 3.64
N TRP A 103 -0.03 -1.98 2.91
CA TRP A 103 1.13 -1.09 2.96
C TRP A 103 1.32 -0.42 4.32
N GLY A 104 0.24 0.10 4.91
CA GLY A 104 0.29 0.69 6.25
C GLY A 104 0.75 -0.30 7.31
N LEU A 105 0.15 -1.50 7.32
CA LEU A 105 0.55 -2.59 8.23
C LEU A 105 2.01 -3.00 8.02
N TRP A 106 2.44 -3.07 6.77
CA TRP A 106 3.82 -3.35 6.42
C TRP A 106 4.78 -2.31 7.00
N THR A 107 4.50 -1.02 6.81
CA THR A 107 5.34 0.05 7.37
C THR A 107 5.41 0.00 8.88
N VAL A 108 4.26 -0.17 9.55
CA VAL A 108 4.20 -0.32 11.01
C VAL A 108 5.07 -1.50 11.45
N TRP A 109 4.89 -2.67 10.85
CA TRP A 109 5.71 -3.84 11.15
C TRP A 109 7.19 -3.58 10.93
N THR A 110 7.57 -2.95 9.80
CA THR A 110 8.98 -2.67 9.47
C THR A 110 9.61 -1.76 10.52
N ILE A 111 8.91 -0.70 10.93
CA ILE A 111 9.38 0.24 11.97
C ILE A 111 9.55 -0.49 13.30
N TYR A 112 8.53 -1.22 13.76
CA TYR A 112 8.59 -1.91 15.04
C TYR A 112 9.62 -3.05 15.08
N TYR A 113 9.69 -3.84 14.00
CA TYR A 113 10.60 -4.98 13.91
C TYR A 113 12.06 -4.55 13.81
N LEU A 114 12.36 -3.50 13.03
CA LEU A 114 13.73 -3.01 12.88
C LEU A 114 14.20 -2.16 14.07
N ASN A 115 13.27 -1.64 14.88
CA ASN A 115 13.62 -0.95 16.10
C ASN A 115 13.86 -1.87 17.30
N ASP A 116 13.42 -3.14 17.30
CA ASP A 116 13.65 -4.23 18.29
C ASP A 116 13.42 -3.89 19.80
N LEU A 117 13.21 -2.62 20.14
CA LEU A 117 13.23 -2.03 21.49
C LEU A 117 11.84 -1.76 22.06
N GLU A 118 10.80 -1.75 21.23
CA GLU A 118 9.41 -1.49 21.66
C GLU A 118 8.42 -2.59 21.30
N TRP A 119 8.77 -3.55 20.44
CA TRP A 119 7.87 -4.64 20.06
C TRP A 119 7.57 -5.59 21.22
N GLN A 120 8.55 -5.88 22.08
CA GLN A 120 8.32 -6.63 23.32
C GLN A 120 7.34 -5.90 24.26
N LYS A 121 7.49 -4.57 24.43
CA LYS A 121 6.57 -3.76 25.25
C LYS A 121 5.16 -3.70 24.65
N PHE A 122 5.04 -3.62 23.33
CA PHE A 122 3.76 -3.67 22.65
C PHE A 122 3.07 -5.03 22.87
N LEU A 123 3.78 -6.14 22.65
CA LEU A 123 3.25 -7.50 22.88
C LEU A 123 2.86 -7.74 24.34
N GLU A 124 3.57 -7.15 25.30
CA GLU A 124 3.21 -7.18 26.72
C GLU A 124 1.99 -6.29 27.06
N SER A 125 1.68 -5.30 26.22
CA SER A 125 0.56 -4.36 26.43
C SER A 125 -0.74 -4.75 25.74
N VAL A 126 -0.70 -5.70 24.80
CA VAL A 126 -1.89 -6.26 24.15
C VAL A 126 -2.40 -7.42 25.02
N PRO A 127 -3.61 -7.32 25.60
CA PRO A 127 -4.15 -8.32 26.54
C PRO A 127 -4.46 -9.67 25.88
#